data_AF-A0A830GNG3-F1
#
_entry.id   AF-A0A830GNG3-F1
#
_cell.length_a   1.000
_cell.length_b   1.000
_cell.length_c   1.000
_cell.angle_alpha   90.00
_cell.angle_beta   90.00
_cell.angle_gamma   90.00
#
_symmetry.space_group_name_H-M   'P 1'
#
loop_
_entity.id
_entity.type
_entity.pdbx_description
1 polymer ?
#
loop_
_entity_poly.entity_id
_entity_poly.type
_entity_poly.pdbx_seq_one_letter_code
_entity_poly.pdbx_strand_id
1 'polypeptide(L)'
;MATSIPVLSPIARRLEAIMFGQYEDQYRVFAQAVLVVAVGLSLAWGLAAFGLVPLSDGTTLMLATAASIAISAFVVVGLLQFLVMANVLERTNEDVATKAAELEQAAEQLEQTAEELETTAGSVEDAATTVDEAAEDVEQTADEVEQTATATGDEDAAEKATEAKDKTTEAKDKTSDAKETAESVTEEVEAAKETASDVEETAAEKRERLANADSEDDTE
;
A
#
# COMPACT_ATOMS: atom_id res chain seq x y z
N MET A 1 -34.78 -9.51 -18.70
CA MET A 1 -34.27 -10.23 -19.88
C MET A 1 -32.77 -10.32 -19.72
N ALA A 2 -32.24 -11.55 -19.68
CA ALA A 2 -30.83 -11.82 -19.43
C ALA A 2 -30.02 -11.64 -20.71
N THR A 3 -28.99 -10.80 -20.68
CA THR A 3 -28.04 -10.62 -21.78
C THR A 3 -26.78 -11.39 -21.44
N SER A 4 -26.61 -12.53 -22.10
CA SER A 4 -25.50 -13.45 -21.95
C SER A 4 -24.20 -12.78 -22.39
N ILE A 5 -23.23 -12.67 -21.48
CA ILE A 5 -21.84 -12.30 -21.77
C ILE A 5 -21.23 -13.39 -22.66
N PRO A 6 -20.64 -13.07 -23.82
CA PRO A 6 -19.98 -14.08 -24.65
C PRO A 6 -18.75 -14.60 -23.91
N VAL A 7 -18.83 -15.87 -23.55
CA VAL A 7 -17.76 -16.68 -22.96
C VAL A 7 -16.50 -16.59 -23.82
N LEU A 8 -15.51 -15.83 -23.36
CA LEU A 8 -14.16 -15.80 -23.94
C LEU A 8 -13.61 -17.24 -23.97
N SER A 9 -13.22 -17.64 -25.18
CA SER A 9 -12.95 -19.02 -25.58
C SER A 9 -11.89 -19.74 -24.72
N PRO A 10 -11.90 -21.09 -24.67
CA PRO A 10 -10.84 -21.89 -24.03
C PRO A 10 -9.42 -21.64 -24.59
N ILE A 11 -9.31 -20.93 -25.71
CA ILE A 11 -8.03 -20.54 -26.33
C ILE A 11 -7.40 -19.37 -25.58
N ALA A 12 -8.20 -18.41 -25.08
CA ALA A 12 -7.69 -17.27 -24.30
C ALA A 12 -7.05 -17.72 -22.98
N ARG A 13 -7.70 -18.67 -22.28
CA ARG A 13 -7.19 -19.25 -21.03
C ARG A 13 -5.95 -20.13 -21.22
N ARG A 14 -5.81 -20.75 -22.40
CA ARG A 14 -4.60 -21.51 -22.78
C ARG A 14 -3.44 -20.60 -23.20
N LEU A 15 -3.73 -19.45 -23.80
CA LEU A 15 -2.76 -18.42 -24.13
C LEU A 15 -2.23 -17.73 -22.87
N GLU A 16 -3.12 -17.46 -21.90
CA GLU A 16 -2.75 -16.89 -20.59
C GLU A 16 -1.86 -17.84 -19.78
N ALA A 17 -2.15 -19.15 -19.77
CA ALA A 17 -1.32 -20.16 -19.11
C ALA A 17 0.03 -20.42 -19.80
N ILE A 18 0.14 -20.14 -21.10
CA ILE A 18 1.40 -20.26 -21.86
C ILE A 18 2.25 -18.99 -21.73
N MET A 19 1.65 -17.80 -21.58
CA MET A 19 2.40 -16.55 -21.48
C MET A 19 2.90 -16.20 -20.07
N PHE A 20 2.20 -16.57 -18.99
CA PHE A 20 2.40 -15.87 -17.70
C PHE A 20 2.93 -16.69 -16.51
N GLY A 21 3.31 -17.97 -16.68
CA GLY A 21 3.71 -18.79 -15.53
C GLY A 21 5.11 -19.39 -15.53
N GLN A 22 5.58 -19.86 -16.70
CA GLN A 22 6.72 -20.80 -16.75
C GLN A 22 7.72 -20.51 -17.88
N TYR A 23 7.56 -19.37 -18.57
CA TYR A 23 8.27 -19.06 -19.82
C TYR A 23 9.00 -17.70 -19.82
N GLU A 24 9.13 -16.97 -18.69
CA GLU A 24 9.95 -15.74 -18.67
C GLU A 24 11.41 -16.01 -19.09
N ASP A 25 12.01 -17.07 -18.54
CA ASP A 25 13.34 -17.51 -18.93
C ASP A 25 13.38 -17.99 -20.38
N GLN A 26 12.32 -18.65 -20.85
CA GLN A 26 12.24 -19.15 -22.22
C GLN A 26 12.03 -18.04 -23.25
N TYR A 27 11.31 -16.97 -22.88
CA TYR A 27 11.11 -15.79 -23.70
C TYR A 27 12.40 -14.98 -23.82
N ARG A 28 13.17 -14.86 -22.74
CA ARG A 28 14.51 -14.25 -22.77
C ARG A 28 15.48 -15.06 -23.64
N VAL A 29 15.47 -16.39 -23.51
CA VAL A 29 16.26 -17.31 -24.35
C VAL A 29 15.81 -17.24 -25.81
N PHE A 30 14.50 -17.16 -26.07
CA PHE A 30 13.94 -17.01 -27.41
C PHE A 30 14.36 -15.69 -28.05
N ALA A 31 14.25 -14.57 -27.34
CA ALA A 31 14.70 -13.26 -27.83
C ALA A 31 16.21 -13.25 -28.12
N GLN A 32 17.01 -13.85 -27.24
CA GLN A 32 18.46 -13.99 -27.44
C GLN A 32 18.79 -14.88 -28.65
N ALA A 33 18.05 -15.98 -28.84
CA ALA A 33 18.20 -16.85 -30.00
C ALA A 33 17.82 -16.14 -31.31
N VAL A 34 16.71 -15.38 -31.32
CA VAL A 34 16.28 -14.57 -32.47
C VAL A 34 17.32 -13.50 -32.81
N LEU A 35 17.89 -12.84 -31.79
CA LEU A 35 18.96 -11.85 -31.98
C LEU A 35 20.21 -12.49 -32.58
N VAL A 36 20.65 -13.63 -32.06
CA VAL A 36 21.81 -14.38 -32.60
C VAL A 36 21.57 -14.80 -34.05
N VAL A 37 20.36 -15.27 -34.38
CA VAL A 37 19.99 -15.65 -35.76
C VAL A 37 19.95 -14.44 -36.67
N ALA A 38 19.40 -13.31 -36.22
CA ALA A 38 19.34 -12.07 -36.99
C ALA A 38 20.75 -11.49 -37.25
N VAL A 39 21.62 -11.50 -36.24
CA VAL A 39 23.03 -11.08 -36.39
C VAL A 39 23.78 -12.05 -37.32
N GLY A 40 23.56 -13.36 -37.18
CA GLY A 40 24.17 -14.38 -38.03
C GLY A 40 23.76 -14.26 -39.49
N LEU A 41 22.47 -14.05 -39.76
CA LEU A 41 21.94 -13.80 -41.11
C LEU A 41 22.44 -12.49 -41.70
N SER A 42 22.54 -11.42 -40.89
CA SER A 42 23.08 -10.13 -41.32
C SER A 42 24.56 -10.24 -41.70
N LEU A 43 25.35 -10.97 -40.92
CA LEU A 43 26.76 -11.25 -41.20
C LEU A 43 26.93 -12.14 -42.44
N ALA A 44 26.12 -13.20 -42.58
CA ALA A 44 26.16 -14.08 -43.75
C ALA A 44 25.80 -13.34 -45.04
N TRP A 45 24.78 -12.47 -44.99
CA TRP A 45 24.39 -11.62 -46.11
C TRP A 45 25.47 -10.59 -46.45
N GLY A 46 26.12 -9.98 -45.45
CA GLY A 46 27.27 -9.10 -45.66
C GLY A 46 28.45 -9.80 -46.34
N LEU A 47 28.82 -11.01 -45.89
CA LEU A 47 29.90 -11.79 -46.50
C LEU A 47 29.61 -12.20 -47.96
N ALA A 48 28.35 -12.50 -48.26
CA ALA A 48 27.87 -12.77 -49.61
C ALA A 48 27.92 -11.52 -50.51
N ALA A 49 27.44 -10.38 -50.01
CA ALA A 49 27.36 -9.12 -50.76
C ALA A 49 28.74 -8.54 -51.11
N PHE A 50 29.74 -8.72 -50.23
CA PHE A 50 31.12 -8.30 -50.48
C PHE A 50 31.93 -9.31 -51.32
N GLY A 51 31.32 -10.43 -51.75
CA GLY A 51 31.95 -11.42 -52.63
C GLY A 51 33.03 -12.28 -51.98
N LEU A 52 33.08 -12.34 -50.64
CA LEU A 52 34.06 -13.15 -49.91
C LEU A 52 33.72 -14.65 -49.91
N VAL A 53 32.51 -15.03 -50.32
CA VAL A 53 32.04 -16.42 -50.40
C VAL A 53 31.39 -16.68 -51.76
N PRO A 54 31.83 -17.68 -52.55
CA PRO A 54 31.20 -18.03 -53.82
C PRO A 54 29.87 -18.74 -53.57
N LEU A 55 28.77 -18.03 -53.78
CA LEU A 55 27.42 -18.59 -53.70
C LEU A 55 26.90 -18.91 -55.12
N SER A 56 26.20 -20.03 -55.27
CA SER A 56 25.51 -20.37 -56.52
C SER A 56 24.17 -19.61 -56.62
N ASP A 57 23.69 -19.35 -57.83
CA ASP A 57 22.45 -18.58 -58.06
C ASP A 57 21.24 -19.14 -57.30
N GLY A 58 21.16 -20.47 -57.14
CA GLY A 58 20.13 -21.14 -56.34
C GLY A 58 20.22 -20.83 -54.84
N THR A 59 21.43 -20.72 -54.29
CA THR A 59 21.64 -20.35 -52.88
C THR A 59 21.35 -18.88 -52.60
N THR A 60 21.63 -17.98 -53.56
CA THR A 60 21.32 -16.55 -53.45
C THR A 60 19.81 -16.29 -53.41
N LEU A 61 19.03 -16.98 -54.25
CA LEU A 61 17.57 -16.86 -54.27
C LEU A 61 16.91 -17.40 -52.98
N MET A 62 17.42 -18.54 -52.48
CA MET A 62 16.95 -19.09 -51.21
C MET A 62 17.32 -18.18 -50.02
N LEU A 63 18.51 -17.58 -50.03
CA LEU A 63 18.92 -16.63 -49.00
C LEU A 63 18.05 -15.37 -49.02
N ALA A 64 17.72 -14.84 -50.20
CA ALA A 64 16.84 -13.67 -50.33
C ALA A 64 15.41 -13.95 -49.82
N THR A 65 14.87 -15.14 -50.13
CA THR A 65 13.55 -15.57 -49.65
C THR A 65 13.57 -15.83 -48.13
N ALA A 66 14.63 -16.43 -47.62
CA ALA A 66 14.81 -16.63 -46.19
C ALA A 66 14.96 -15.29 -45.45
N ALA A 67 15.68 -14.32 -46.02
CA ALA A 67 15.84 -12.99 -45.46
C ALA A 67 14.52 -12.21 -45.41
N SER A 68 13.69 -12.26 -46.45
CA SER A 68 12.39 -11.59 -46.46
C SER A 68 11.41 -12.22 -45.45
N ILE A 69 11.44 -13.55 -45.30
CA ILE A 69 10.68 -14.26 -44.28
C ILE A 69 11.18 -13.88 -42.88
N ALA A 70 12.50 -13.79 -42.67
CA ALA A 70 13.08 -13.40 -41.39
C ALA A 70 12.74 -11.95 -41.01
N ILE A 71 12.78 -11.02 -41.95
CA ILE A 71 12.41 -9.62 -41.73
C ILE A 71 10.91 -9.51 -41.42
N SER A 72 10.06 -10.20 -42.18
CA SER A 72 8.62 -10.17 -41.91
C SER A 72 8.26 -10.81 -40.57
N ALA A 73 8.92 -11.92 -40.19
CA ALA A 73 8.77 -12.52 -38.87
C ALA A 73 9.25 -11.58 -37.76
N PHE A 74 10.36 -10.88 -37.94
CA PHE A 74 10.87 -9.92 -36.97
C PHE A 74 9.90 -8.74 -36.76
N VAL A 75 9.34 -8.19 -37.85
CA VAL A 75 8.34 -7.11 -37.77
C VAL A 75 7.07 -7.57 -37.04
N VAL A 76 6.58 -8.77 -37.36
CA VAL A 76 5.39 -9.33 -36.68
C VAL A 76 5.66 -9.56 -35.19
N VAL A 77 6.82 -10.11 -34.84
CA VAL A 77 7.21 -10.28 -33.43
C VAL A 77 7.35 -8.92 -32.75
N GLY A 78 7.97 -7.93 -33.37
CA GLY A 78 8.10 -6.58 -32.80
C GLY A 78 6.75 -5.91 -32.56
N LEU A 79 5.79 -6.04 -33.48
CA LEU A 79 4.43 -5.53 -33.29
C LEU A 79 3.69 -6.25 -32.15
N LEU A 80 3.86 -7.57 -32.04
CA LEU A 80 3.29 -8.34 -30.93
C LEU A 80 3.92 -7.93 -29.59
N GLN A 81 5.23 -7.73 -29.54
CA GLN A 81 5.93 -7.24 -28.34
C GLN A 81 5.44 -5.86 -27.92
N PHE A 82 5.25 -4.96 -28.88
CA PHE A 82 4.71 -3.63 -28.64
C PHE A 82 3.30 -3.68 -28.04
N LEU A 83 2.40 -4.49 -28.64
CA LEU A 83 1.04 -4.67 -28.13
C LEU A 83 0.99 -5.30 -26.73
N VAL A 84 1.86 -6.28 -26.46
CA VAL A 84 1.97 -6.88 -25.12
C VAL A 84 2.46 -5.85 -24.10
N MET A 85 3.46 -5.03 -24.45
CA MET A 85 3.95 -3.98 -23.57
C MET A 85 2.88 -2.92 -23.27
N ALA A 86 2.14 -2.49 -24.29
CA ALA A 86 1.03 -1.55 -24.13
C ALA A 86 -0.04 -2.10 -23.16
N ASN A 87 -0.47 -3.35 -23.35
CA ASN A 87 -1.46 -3.99 -22.49
C ASN A 87 -0.97 -4.19 -21.04
N VAL A 88 0.33 -4.45 -20.84
CA VAL A 88 0.92 -4.56 -19.49
C VAL A 88 0.96 -3.19 -18.80
N LEU A 89 1.26 -2.13 -19.54
CA LEU A 89 1.26 -0.76 -19.02
C LEU A 89 -0.15 -0.32 -18.60
N GLU A 90 -1.16 -0.54 -19.44
CA GLU A 90 -2.55 -0.20 -19.14
C GLU A 90 -3.06 -0.91 -17.87
N ARG A 91 -2.78 -2.23 -17.76
CA ARG A 91 -3.13 -3.00 -16.56
C ARG A 91 -2.40 -2.50 -15.31
N THR A 92 -1.13 -2.11 -15.44
CA THR A 92 -0.35 -1.58 -14.31
C THR A 92 -0.91 -0.23 -13.86
N ASN A 93 -1.37 0.61 -14.78
CA ASN A 93 -2.00 1.89 -14.46
C ASN A 93 -3.34 1.72 -13.71
N GLU A 94 -4.20 0.79 -14.16
CA GLU A 94 -5.47 0.46 -13.49
C GLU A 94 -5.23 -0.11 -12.08
N ASP A 95 -4.23 -1.00 -11.93
CA ASP A 95 -3.85 -1.55 -10.63
C ASP A 95 -3.35 -0.45 -9.68
N VAL A 96 -2.56 0.52 -10.16
CA VAL A 96 -2.07 1.64 -9.34
C VAL A 96 -3.21 2.60 -8.96
N ALA A 97 -4.11 2.93 -9.89
CA ALA A 97 -5.26 3.77 -9.60
C ALA A 97 -6.19 3.14 -8.56
N THR A 98 -6.42 1.83 -8.67
CA THR A 98 -7.20 1.06 -7.68
C THR A 98 -6.52 1.09 -6.31
N LYS A 99 -5.20 0.86 -6.27
CA LYS A 99 -4.43 0.90 -5.02
C LYS A 99 -4.41 2.29 -4.38
N ALA A 100 -4.36 3.36 -5.17
CA ALA A 100 -4.46 4.73 -4.67
C ALA A 100 -5.82 4.98 -4.01
N ALA A 101 -6.92 4.58 -4.66
CA ALA A 101 -8.26 4.72 -4.09
C ALA A 101 -8.46 3.88 -2.80
N GLU A 102 -7.90 2.67 -2.75
CA GLU A 102 -7.90 1.85 -1.53
C GLU A 102 -7.11 2.52 -0.38
N LEU A 103 -6.01 3.21 -0.69
CA LEU A 103 -5.20 3.93 0.29
C LEU A 103 -5.90 5.19 0.79
N GLU A 104 -6.53 5.98 -0.09
CA GLU A 104 -7.38 7.12 0.29
C GLU A 104 -8.47 6.68 1.28
N GLN A 105 -9.18 5.59 0.96
CA GLN A 105 -10.22 5.05 1.85
C GLN A 105 -9.66 4.53 3.19
N ALA A 106 -8.45 3.97 3.18
CA ALA A 106 -7.78 3.54 4.41
C ALA A 106 -7.38 4.74 5.28
N ALA A 107 -6.93 5.84 4.67
CA ALA A 107 -6.59 7.09 5.35
C ALA A 107 -7.84 7.72 6.00
N GLU A 108 -8.96 7.83 5.27
CA GLU A 108 -10.22 8.35 5.82
C GLU A 108 -10.72 7.53 7.04
N GLN A 109 -10.63 6.20 6.97
CA GLN A 109 -11.00 5.33 8.10
C GLN A 109 -10.06 5.51 9.30
N LEU A 110 -8.77 5.75 9.05
CA LEU A 110 -7.80 6.02 10.10
C LEU A 110 -8.13 7.36 10.77
N GLU A 111 -8.44 8.40 10.01
CA GLU A 111 -8.84 9.72 10.52
C GLU A 111 -10.10 9.62 11.40
N GLN A 112 -11.11 8.88 10.96
CA GLN A 112 -12.31 8.65 11.77
C GLN A 112 -11.99 7.93 13.09
N THR A 113 -11.15 6.89 13.04
CA THR A 113 -10.73 6.14 14.23
C THR A 113 -9.92 7.04 15.19
N ALA A 114 -9.11 7.93 14.63
CA ALA A 114 -8.34 8.92 15.36
C ALA A 114 -9.24 9.92 16.12
N GLU A 115 -10.28 10.46 15.47
CA GLU A 115 -11.26 11.34 16.15
C GLU A 115 -12.00 10.64 17.30
N GLU A 116 -12.35 9.36 17.12
CA GLU A 116 -12.97 8.55 18.18
C GLU A 116 -12.01 8.33 19.37
N LEU A 117 -10.73 8.10 19.08
CA LEU A 117 -9.69 7.94 20.11
C LEU A 117 -9.45 9.24 20.88
N GLU A 118 -9.35 10.39 20.21
CA GLU A 118 -9.25 11.69 20.89
C GLU A 118 -10.44 11.98 21.80
N THR A 119 -11.65 11.70 21.32
CA THR A 119 -12.88 11.86 22.12
C THR A 119 -12.85 10.96 23.35
N THR A 120 -12.34 9.74 23.20
CA THR A 120 -12.19 8.79 24.30
C THR A 120 -11.13 9.25 25.30
N ALA A 121 -9.98 9.73 24.82
CA ALA A 121 -8.91 10.28 25.65
C ALA A 121 -9.39 11.48 26.47
N GLY A 122 -10.12 12.42 25.85
CA GLY A 122 -10.73 13.54 26.58
C GLY A 122 -11.74 13.08 27.63
N SER A 123 -12.56 12.06 27.32
CA SER A 123 -13.49 11.48 28.30
C SER A 123 -12.78 10.83 29.48
N VAL A 124 -11.60 10.22 29.26
CA VAL A 124 -10.76 9.67 30.32
C VAL A 124 -10.18 10.79 31.18
N GLU A 125 -9.74 11.90 30.59
CA GLU A 125 -9.24 13.07 31.33
C GLU A 125 -10.32 13.72 32.22
N ASP A 126 -11.55 13.84 31.71
CA ASP A 126 -12.69 14.33 32.48
C ASP A 126 -13.05 13.40 33.65
N ALA A 127 -13.06 12.09 33.38
CA ALA A 127 -13.31 11.08 34.42
C ALA A 127 -12.22 11.09 35.49
N ALA A 128 -10.96 11.24 35.07
CA ALA A 128 -9.81 11.40 35.95
C ALA A 128 -9.99 12.62 36.87
N THR A 129 -10.32 13.78 36.30
CA THR A 129 -10.58 15.01 37.06
C THR A 129 -11.69 14.82 38.10
N THR A 130 -12.78 14.14 37.72
CA THR A 130 -13.89 13.82 38.64
C THR A 130 -13.45 12.93 39.80
N VAL A 131 -12.58 11.95 39.54
CA VAL A 131 -12.02 11.09 40.59
C VAL A 131 -11.10 11.88 41.52
N ASP A 132 -10.29 12.80 40.99
CA ASP A 132 -9.43 13.66 41.81
C ASP A 132 -10.24 14.58 42.74
N GLU A 133 -11.33 15.18 42.25
CA GLU A 133 -12.24 15.98 43.09
C GLU A 133 -12.88 15.13 44.20
N ALA A 134 -13.37 13.94 43.85
CA ALA A 134 -13.95 13.02 44.84
C ALA A 134 -12.90 12.53 45.85
N ALA A 135 -11.65 12.37 45.43
CA ALA A 135 -10.53 12.02 46.29
C ALA A 135 -10.26 13.13 47.32
N GLU A 136 -10.26 14.40 46.90
CA GLU A 136 -10.10 15.55 47.79
C GLU A 136 -11.22 15.63 48.85
N ASP A 137 -12.48 15.39 48.46
CA ASP A 137 -13.62 15.34 49.38
C ASP A 137 -13.46 14.22 50.44
N VAL A 138 -12.99 13.04 50.01
CA VAL A 138 -12.73 11.92 50.92
C VAL A 138 -11.58 12.23 51.87
N GLU A 139 -10.51 12.86 51.38
CA GLU A 139 -9.37 13.26 52.21
C GLU A 139 -9.78 14.24 53.30
N GLN A 140 -10.56 15.28 52.95
CA GLN A 140 -11.09 16.23 53.92
C GLN A 140 -11.97 15.54 54.96
N THR A 141 -12.86 14.64 54.53
CA THR A 141 -13.71 13.88 55.45
C THR A 141 -12.89 13.00 56.39
N ALA A 142 -11.84 12.35 55.86
CA ALA A 142 -10.94 11.53 56.67
C ALA A 142 -10.19 12.38 57.71
N ASP A 143 -9.73 13.57 57.35
CA ASP A 143 -9.10 14.52 58.30
C ASP A 143 -10.04 14.94 59.44
N GLU A 144 -11.31 15.22 59.13
CA GLU A 144 -12.32 15.55 60.14
C GLU A 144 -12.61 14.37 61.08
N VAL A 145 -12.69 13.16 60.52
CA VAL A 145 -12.88 11.92 61.28
C VAL A 145 -11.66 11.64 62.17
N GLU A 146 -10.44 11.77 61.66
CA GLU A 146 -9.20 11.57 62.42
C GLU A 146 -9.11 12.54 63.60
N GLN A 147 -9.39 13.83 63.38
CA GLN A 147 -9.40 14.83 64.44
C GLN A 147 -10.45 14.54 65.52
N THR A 148 -11.64 14.10 65.11
CA THR A 148 -12.71 13.75 66.06
C THR A 148 -12.35 12.50 66.85
N ALA A 149 -11.86 11.46 66.16
CA ALA A 149 -11.48 10.18 66.73
C ALA A 149 -10.35 10.32 67.75
N THR A 150 -9.30 11.07 67.40
CA THR A 150 -8.19 11.38 68.31
C THR A 150 -8.65 12.18 69.53
N ALA A 151 -9.60 13.12 69.37
CA ALA A 151 -10.17 13.87 70.49
C ALA A 151 -11.03 13.00 71.42
N THR A 152 -11.72 11.98 70.89
CA THR A 152 -12.55 11.05 71.67
C THR A 152 -11.80 9.81 72.17
N GLY A 153 -10.56 9.59 71.72
CA GLY A 153 -9.76 8.39 72.02
C GLY A 153 -10.23 7.13 71.29
N ASP A 154 -10.88 7.28 70.14
CA ASP A 154 -11.31 6.18 69.28
C ASP A 154 -10.18 5.81 68.30
N GLU A 155 -9.30 4.92 68.71
CA GLU A 155 -8.14 4.51 67.91
C GLU A 155 -8.55 3.80 66.60
N ASP A 156 -9.63 3.01 66.62
CA ASP A 156 -10.13 2.29 65.44
C ASP A 156 -10.62 3.25 64.35
N ALA A 157 -11.28 4.35 64.74
CA ALA A 157 -11.76 5.36 63.81
C ALA A 157 -10.60 6.19 63.23
N ALA A 158 -9.59 6.50 64.03
CA ALA A 158 -8.38 7.19 63.56
C ALA A 158 -7.60 6.33 62.55
N GLU A 159 -7.41 5.03 62.82
CA GLU A 159 -6.73 4.11 61.90
C GLU A 159 -7.46 4.03 60.55
N LYS A 160 -8.79 3.88 60.55
CA LYS A 160 -9.59 3.85 59.31
C LYS A 160 -9.53 5.15 58.52
N ALA A 161 -9.45 6.29 59.19
CA ALA A 161 -9.25 7.57 58.52
C ALA A 161 -7.90 7.59 57.79
N THR A 162 -6.82 7.16 58.44
CA THR A 162 -5.50 7.07 57.79
C THR A 162 -5.48 6.10 56.61
N GLU A 163 -6.11 4.93 56.74
CA GLU A 163 -6.23 3.96 55.63
C GLU A 163 -7.03 4.53 54.45
N ALA A 164 -8.05 5.34 54.73
CA ALA A 164 -8.81 6.03 53.68
C ALA A 164 -7.92 7.02 52.92
N LYS A 165 -7.11 7.83 53.62
CA LYS A 165 -6.18 8.78 52.99
C LYS A 165 -5.13 8.07 52.13
N ASP A 166 -4.61 6.94 52.60
CA ASP A 166 -3.65 6.14 51.82
C ASP A 166 -4.28 5.63 50.51
N LYS A 167 -5.50 5.09 50.57
CA LYS A 167 -6.24 4.66 49.37
C LYS A 167 -6.59 5.80 48.43
N THR A 168 -6.92 6.97 48.98
CA THR A 168 -7.17 8.18 48.21
C THR A 168 -5.92 8.62 47.45
N THR A 169 -4.76 8.57 48.10
CA THR A 169 -3.47 8.86 47.45
C THR A 169 -3.18 7.88 46.31
N GLU A 170 -3.39 6.57 46.54
CA GLU A 170 -3.22 5.56 45.50
C GLU A 170 -4.19 5.76 44.33
N ALA A 171 -5.41 6.23 44.59
CA ALA A 171 -6.38 6.55 43.55
C ALA A 171 -5.90 7.75 42.71
N LYS A 172 -5.41 8.81 43.34
CA LYS A 172 -4.87 10.01 42.68
C LYS A 172 -3.65 9.69 41.81
N ASP A 173 -2.77 8.81 42.27
CA ASP A 173 -1.63 8.34 41.49
C ASP A 173 -2.09 7.62 40.20
N LYS A 174 -3.05 6.70 40.32
CA LYS A 174 -3.63 6.00 39.14
C LYS A 174 -4.35 6.94 38.19
N THR A 175 -4.99 7.97 38.72
CA THR A 175 -5.63 9.03 37.92
C THR A 175 -4.59 9.80 37.12
N SER A 176 -3.46 10.16 37.73
CA SER A 176 -2.34 10.81 37.06
C SER A 176 -1.78 9.94 35.93
N ASP A 177 -1.56 8.65 36.18
CA ASP A 177 -1.09 7.70 35.16
C ASP A 177 -2.06 7.59 33.98
N ALA A 178 -3.38 7.59 34.28
CA ALA A 178 -4.42 7.54 33.26
C ALA A 178 -4.43 8.81 32.40
N LYS A 179 -4.20 9.98 33.00
CA LYS A 179 -4.09 11.25 32.29
C LYS A 179 -2.87 11.29 31.37
N GLU A 180 -1.69 10.88 31.86
CA GLU A 180 -0.48 10.78 31.04
C GLU A 180 -0.67 9.80 29.87
N THR A 181 -1.34 8.68 30.11
CA THR A 181 -1.68 7.73 29.04
C THR A 181 -2.63 8.35 28.01
N ALA A 182 -3.64 9.11 28.44
CA ALA A 182 -4.57 9.78 27.53
C ALA A 182 -3.84 10.83 26.66
N GLU A 183 -2.95 11.63 27.26
CA GLU A 183 -2.12 12.60 26.53
C GLU A 183 -1.21 11.92 25.50
N SER A 184 -0.54 10.83 25.88
CA SER A 184 0.29 10.05 24.95
C SER A 184 -0.50 9.46 23.79
N VAL A 185 -1.74 8.99 24.04
CA VAL A 185 -2.61 8.48 22.97
C VAL A 185 -2.99 9.59 22.00
N THR A 186 -3.31 10.79 22.51
CA THR A 186 -3.60 11.95 21.65
C THR A 186 -2.39 12.31 20.77
N GLU A 187 -1.17 12.28 21.31
CA GLU A 187 0.05 12.53 20.51
C GLU A 187 0.25 11.49 19.40
N GLU A 188 0.08 10.19 19.70
CA GLU A 188 0.18 9.13 18.69
C GLU A 188 -0.91 9.25 17.62
N VAL A 189 -2.11 9.66 18.02
CA VAL A 189 -3.24 9.89 17.11
C VAL A 189 -2.92 11.03 16.13
N GLU A 190 -2.38 12.15 16.60
CA GLU A 190 -1.99 13.26 15.73
C GLU A 190 -0.90 12.86 14.74
N ALA A 191 0.11 12.09 15.17
CA ALA A 191 1.12 11.54 14.27
C ALA A 191 0.53 10.57 13.23
N ALA A 192 -0.48 9.80 13.62
CA ALA A 192 -1.20 8.91 12.70
C ALA A 192 -2.02 9.70 11.66
N LYS A 193 -2.65 10.81 12.05
CA LYS A 193 -3.36 11.72 11.12
C LYS A 193 -2.39 12.36 10.13
N GLU A 194 -1.22 12.82 10.58
CA GLU A 194 -0.18 13.35 9.69
C GLU A 194 0.23 12.31 8.64
N THR A 195 0.48 11.07 9.09
CA THR A 195 0.82 9.96 8.18
C THR A 195 -0.31 9.64 7.20
N ALA A 196 -1.58 9.69 7.63
CA ALA A 196 -2.72 9.51 6.74
C ALA A 196 -2.78 10.61 5.66
N SER A 197 -2.56 11.87 6.04
CA SER A 197 -2.55 13.00 5.11
C SER A 197 -1.45 12.87 4.06
N ASP A 198 -0.24 12.49 4.46
CA ASP A 198 0.88 12.23 3.54
C ASP A 198 0.56 11.11 2.54
N VAL A 199 -0.13 10.06 3.00
CA VAL A 199 -0.56 8.93 2.16
C VAL A 199 -1.62 9.38 1.17
N GLU A 200 -2.60 10.18 1.60
CA GLU A 200 -3.63 10.74 0.74
C GLU A 200 -3.03 11.64 -0.35
N GLU A 201 -2.10 12.55 0.02
CA GLU A 201 -1.40 13.40 -0.94
C GLU A 201 -0.64 12.56 -1.97
N THR A 202 0.11 11.55 -1.51
CA THR A 202 0.86 10.67 -2.41
C THR A 202 -0.05 9.86 -3.35
N ALA A 203 -1.21 9.42 -2.85
CA ALA A 203 -2.21 8.71 -3.65
C ALA A 203 -2.83 9.64 -4.71
N ALA A 204 -3.20 10.86 -4.31
CA ALA A 204 -3.75 11.89 -5.18
C ALA A 204 -2.75 12.30 -6.28
N GLU A 205 -1.48 12.53 -5.94
CA GLU A 205 -0.43 12.83 -6.92
C GLU A 205 -0.27 11.70 -7.95
N LYS A 206 -0.27 10.44 -7.49
CA LYS A 206 -0.16 9.29 -8.40
C LYS A 206 -1.36 9.20 -9.33
N ARG A 207 -2.55 9.44 -8.81
CA ARG A 207 -3.79 9.46 -9.59
C ARG A 207 -3.78 10.58 -10.64
N GLU A 208 -3.32 11.77 -10.29
CA GLU A 208 -3.20 12.89 -11.23
C GLU A 208 -2.17 12.59 -12.34
N ARG A 209 -1.01 12.02 -12.00
CA ARG A 209 -0.02 11.61 -13.00
C ARG A 209 -0.57 10.58 -13.98
N LEU A 210 -1.37 9.61 -13.51
CA LEU A 210 -2.02 8.62 -14.36
C LEU A 210 -3.08 9.25 -15.27
N ALA A 211 -3.89 10.17 -14.74
CA ALA A 211 -4.90 10.88 -15.53
C ALA A 211 -4.28 11.76 -16.64
N ASN A 212 -3.15 12.40 -16.36
CA ASN A 212 -2.44 13.20 -17.36
C ASN A 212 -1.78 12.33 -18.45
N ALA A 213 -1.27 11.14 -18.09
CA ALA A 213 -0.69 10.20 -19.06
C ALA A 213 -1.72 9.68 -20.08
N ASP A 214 -2.97 9.46 -19.66
CA ASP A 214 -4.07 9.09 -20.58
C ASP A 214 -4.47 10.24 -21.52
N SER A 215 -4.31 11.50 -21.09
CA SER A 215 -4.73 12.67 -21.88
C SER A 215 -3.76 13.09 -22.99
N GLU A 216 -2.49 12.64 -22.94
CA GLU A 216 -1.49 12.92 -23.98
C GLU A 216 -1.69 12.03 -25.22
N ASP A 217 -2.26 10.83 -25.08
CA ASP A 217 -2.43 9.84 -26.18
C ASP A 217 -3.62 10.17 -27.11
N ASP A 218 -4.52 11.08 -26.69
CA ASP A 218 -5.69 11.51 -27.49
C ASP A 218 -5.41 12.75 -28.38
N THR A 219 -4.19 13.30 -28.39
CA THR A 219 -3.86 14.58 -29.07
C THR A 219 -2.96 14.51 -30.31
N GLU A 220 -2.57 13.35 -30.83
CA GLU A 220 -1.81 13.22 -32.11
C GLU A 220 -2.58 12.58 -33.28
#